data_AF-A0A962DVS2-F1
#
_entry.id   AF-A0A962DVS2-F1
#
_cell.length_a   1.000
_cell.length_b   1.000
_cell.length_c   1.000
_cell.angle_alpha   90.00
_cell.angle_beta   90.00
_cell.angle_gamma   90.00
#
_symmetry.space_group_name_H-M   'P 1'
#
loop_
_entity.id
_entity.type
_entity.pdbx_description
1 polymer ?
#
loop_
_entity_poly.entity_id
_entity_poly.type
_entity_poly.pdbx_seq_one_letter_code
_entity_poly.pdbx_strand_id
1 'polypeptide(L)'
;MKGRSLPSRWQSAQPALKAVQVAFDVSETVLMAVRQAAFDANLSNSDQIRVVLDLPITRQAKRPRLTVSLSPEDYQLLGKRYKLDPSDHLAIKERVNAELIEFSESQSQPKKPTRRARS
;
A
#
# COMPACT_ATOMS: atom_id res chain seq x y z
N MET A 1 16.75 -38.89 30.10
CA MET A 1 17.27 -37.75 29.33
C MET A 1 17.77 -38.26 27.98
N LYS A 2 17.12 -37.93 26.86
CA LYS A 2 17.61 -38.26 25.51
C LYS A 2 17.47 -37.02 24.63
N GLY A 3 18.62 -36.43 24.27
CA GLY A 3 18.71 -35.36 23.29
C GLY A 3 18.32 -35.90 21.92
N ARG A 4 17.33 -35.29 21.28
CA ARG A 4 16.94 -35.59 19.91
C ARG A 4 17.80 -34.75 18.97
N SER A 5 18.79 -35.38 18.34
CA SER A 5 19.48 -34.83 17.18
C SER A 5 18.52 -34.81 15.98
N LEU A 6 18.42 -33.67 15.30
CA LEU A 6 17.56 -33.54 14.11
C LEU A 6 18.13 -34.29 12.89
N PRO A 7 17.28 -34.76 11.95
CA PRO A 7 17.69 -35.61 10.83
C PRO A 7 18.57 -34.90 9.78
N SER A 8 19.44 -35.68 9.12
CA SER A 8 20.51 -35.18 8.24
C SER A 8 20.05 -34.35 7.02
N ARG A 9 18.80 -34.53 6.57
CA ARG A 9 18.23 -33.75 5.45
C ARG A 9 18.02 -32.26 5.77
N TRP A 10 18.18 -31.85 7.03
CA TRP A 10 18.09 -30.45 7.47
C TRP A 10 19.46 -29.81 7.75
N GLN A 11 20.57 -30.53 7.55
CA GLN A 11 21.91 -29.99 7.79
C GLN A 11 22.39 -29.04 6.69
N SER A 12 21.75 -29.03 5.50
CA SER A 12 22.10 -28.14 4.38
C SER A 12 21.38 -26.80 4.42
N ALA A 13 21.03 -26.30 5.61
CA ALA A 13 20.67 -24.90 5.76
C ALA A 13 21.96 -24.12 5.99
N GLN A 14 22.49 -23.53 4.90
CA GLN A 14 23.53 -22.52 4.94
C GLN A 14 23.24 -21.51 6.08
N PRO A 15 24.26 -20.89 6.71
CA PRO A 15 23.98 -19.76 7.57
C PRO A 15 23.45 -18.63 6.69
N ALA A 16 22.13 -18.60 6.48
CA ALA A 16 21.44 -17.40 6.09
C ALA A 16 21.83 -16.39 7.17
N LEU A 17 22.62 -15.38 6.78
CA LEU A 17 22.89 -14.21 7.60
C LEU A 17 21.52 -13.58 7.89
N LYS A 18 20.87 -14.03 8.96
CA LYS A 18 19.55 -13.54 9.34
C LYS A 18 19.75 -12.08 9.70
N ALA A 19 19.08 -11.19 8.97
CA ALA A 19 19.07 -9.79 9.33
C ALA A 19 18.55 -9.65 10.78
N VAL A 20 19.37 -9.05 11.64
CA VAL A 20 18.97 -8.75 13.01
C VAL A 20 18.05 -7.53 12.96
N GLN A 21 16.84 -7.65 13.53
CA GLN A 21 15.96 -6.51 13.68
C GLN A 21 16.47 -5.63 14.82
N VAL A 22 16.64 -4.35 14.53
CA VAL A 22 17.09 -3.33 15.50
C VAL A 22 15.93 -2.40 15.78
N ALA A 23 15.64 -2.18 17.06
CA ALA A 23 14.69 -1.17 17.51
C ALA A 23 15.44 0.13 17.85
N PHE A 24 14.83 1.26 17.54
CA PHE A 24 15.35 2.58 17.86
C PHE A 24 14.31 3.35 18.67
N ASP A 25 14.72 3.91 19.81
CA ASP A 25 13.92 4.89 20.53
C ASP A 25 14.13 6.27 19.90
N VAL A 26 13.06 6.84 19.38
CA VAL A 26 13.08 8.12 18.65
C VAL A 26 11.93 9.01 19.12
N SER A 27 12.08 10.31 18.92
CA SER A 27 10.97 11.23 19.14
C SER A 27 9.83 11.00 18.14
N GLU A 28 8.62 11.42 18.51
CA GLU A 28 7.45 11.35 17.65
C GLU A 28 7.66 12.11 16.32
N THR A 29 8.34 13.25 16.37
CA THR A 29 8.66 14.07 15.19
C THR A 29 9.48 13.29 14.16
N VAL A 30 10.48 12.52 14.61
CA VAL A 30 11.31 11.68 13.73
C VAL A 30 10.48 10.53 13.15
N LEU A 31 9.66 9.87 13.97
CA LEU A 31 8.78 8.80 13.52
C LEU A 31 7.80 9.27 12.44
N MET A 32 7.19 10.45 12.64
CA MET A 32 6.26 11.03 11.66
C MET A 32 6.96 11.41 10.36
N ALA A 33 8.16 12.00 10.43
CA ALA A 33 8.93 12.36 9.24
C ALA A 33 9.27 11.13 8.37
N VAL A 34 9.70 10.03 9.00
CA VAL A 34 9.98 8.77 8.28
C VAL A 34 8.71 8.21 7.64
N ARG A 35 7.58 8.21 8.37
CA ARG A 35 6.29 7.71 7.83
C ARG A 35 5.82 8.51 6.63
N GLN A 36 5.92 9.84 6.70
CA GLN A 36 5.52 10.71 5.60
C GLN A 36 6.39 10.46 4.36
N ALA A 37 7.71 10.45 4.52
CA ALA A 37 8.63 10.16 3.42
C ALA A 37 8.42 8.77 2.82
N ALA A 38 8.18 7.75 3.66
CA ALA A 38 7.89 6.40 3.20
C ALA A 38 6.58 6.34 2.40
N PHE A 39 5.54 7.03 2.86
CA PHE A 39 4.26 7.14 2.15
C PHE A 39 4.44 7.81 0.78
N ASP A 40 5.10 8.97 0.74
CA ASP A 40 5.30 9.74 -0.50
C ASP A 40 6.15 8.98 -1.53
N ALA A 41 7.14 8.21 -1.06
CA ALA A 41 7.99 7.38 -1.90
C ALA A 41 7.38 6.00 -2.23
N ASN A 42 6.18 5.70 -1.71
CA ASN A 42 5.54 4.39 -1.78
C ASN A 42 6.47 3.24 -1.32
N LEU A 43 7.18 3.47 -0.21
CA LEU A 43 8.11 2.56 0.45
C LEU A 43 7.55 2.09 1.80
N SER A 44 8.06 0.96 2.30
CA SER A 44 7.87 0.62 3.71
C SER A 44 8.73 1.53 4.60
N ASN A 45 8.35 1.73 5.87
CA ASN A 45 9.20 2.48 6.81
C ASN A 45 10.61 1.87 6.91
N SER A 46 10.74 0.55 6.82
CA SER A 46 12.04 -0.12 6.84
C SER A 46 12.87 0.22 5.60
N ASP A 47 12.28 0.18 4.41
CA ASP A 47 12.96 0.59 3.18
C ASP A 47 13.31 2.07 3.20
N GLN A 48 12.44 2.92 3.75
CA GLN A 48 12.74 4.34 3.92
C GLN A 48 13.93 4.57 4.87
N ILE A 49 14.01 3.84 5.98
CA ILE A 49 15.19 3.88 6.86
C ILE A 49 16.44 3.42 6.13
N ARG A 50 16.35 2.37 5.29
CA ARG A 50 17.47 1.93 4.45
C ARG A 50 17.91 3.02 3.48
N VAL A 51 16.98 3.75 2.87
CA VAL A 51 17.29 4.90 2.01
C VAL A 51 18.01 6.00 2.79
N VAL A 52 17.54 6.35 4.00
CA VAL A 52 18.19 7.36 4.87
C VAL A 52 19.62 6.95 5.25
N LEU A 53 19.89 5.65 5.35
CA LEU A 53 21.19 5.07 5.68
C LEU A 53 22.03 4.70 4.44
N ASP A 54 21.62 5.11 3.24
CA ASP A 54 22.26 4.75 1.97
C ASP A 54 22.48 3.23 1.76
N LEU A 55 21.56 2.42 2.29
CA LEU A 55 21.55 0.96 2.15
C LEU A 55 20.71 0.52 0.94
N PRO A 56 21.10 -0.57 0.26
CA PRO A 56 20.37 -1.08 -0.88
C PRO A 56 18.97 -1.56 -0.48
N ILE A 57 17.96 -1.24 -1.29
CA ILE A 57 16.58 -1.69 -1.12
C ILE A 57 16.19 -2.64 -2.26
N THR A 58 15.43 -3.69 -1.93
CA THR A 58 14.90 -4.61 -2.94
C THR A 58 13.51 -4.12 -3.36
N ARG A 59 13.47 -3.28 -4.39
CA ARG A 59 12.19 -2.82 -4.96
C ARG A 59 11.60 -3.91 -5.83
N GLN A 60 10.70 -4.72 -5.26
CA GLN A 60 9.82 -5.54 -6.09
C GLN A 60 8.66 -4.68 -6.54
N ALA A 61 8.47 -4.54 -7.85
CA ALA A 61 7.31 -3.86 -8.43
C ALA A 61 6.03 -4.61 -8.03
N LYS A 62 5.44 -4.23 -6.89
CA LYS A 62 4.14 -4.73 -6.46
C LYS A 62 3.08 -4.00 -7.28
N ARG A 63 2.20 -4.75 -7.93
CA ARG A 63 1.05 -4.17 -8.63
C ARG A 63 0.25 -3.34 -7.61
N PRO A 64 -0.06 -2.06 -7.89
CA PRO A 64 -0.94 -1.29 -7.02
C PRO A 64 -2.30 -1.97 -6.96
N ARG A 65 -2.77 -2.28 -5.76
CA ARG A 65 -4.06 -2.95 -5.52
C ARG A 65 -4.85 -2.09 -4.55
N LEU A 66 -6.05 -1.71 -4.95
CA LEU A 66 -7.06 -1.16 -4.05
C LEU A 66 -8.06 -2.28 -3.76
N THR A 67 -8.36 -2.49 -2.48
CA THR A 67 -9.32 -3.51 -2.03
C THR A 67 -10.37 -2.83 -1.17
N VAL A 68 -11.64 -3.16 -1.41
CA VAL A 68 -12.78 -2.74 -0.61
C VAL A 68 -13.64 -3.97 -0.33
N SER A 69 -14.26 -4.02 0.84
CA SER A 69 -15.27 -5.03 1.16
C SER A 69 -16.64 -4.41 0.95
N LEU A 70 -17.49 -5.07 0.16
CA LEU A 70 -18.85 -4.61 -0.14
C LEU A 70 -19.84 -5.64 0.39
N SER A 71 -20.82 -5.19 1.17
CA SER A 71 -21.92 -6.02 1.66
C SER A 71 -23.00 -6.19 0.58
N PRO A 72 -23.96 -7.13 0.74
CA PRO A 72 -25.11 -7.24 -0.16
C PRO A 72 -25.92 -5.94 -0.25
N GLU A 73 -26.04 -5.20 0.85
CA GLU A 73 -26.71 -3.90 0.89
C GLU A 73 -25.97 -2.85 0.05
N ASP A 74 -24.64 -2.86 0.06
CA ASP A 74 -23.83 -1.99 -0.78
C ASP A 74 -24.08 -2.26 -2.27
N TYR A 75 -24.19 -3.54 -2.67
CA TYR A 75 -24.53 -3.89 -4.05
C TYR A 75 -25.93 -3.40 -4.45
N GLN A 76 -26.90 -3.40 -3.54
CA GLN A 76 -28.22 -2.81 -3.81
C GLN A 76 -28.13 -1.29 -4.01
N LEU A 77 -27.33 -0.60 -3.20
CA LEU A 77 -27.13 0.85 -3.33
C LEU A 77 -26.39 1.20 -4.63
N LEU A 78 -25.33 0.46 -4.96
CA LEU A 78 -24.57 0.64 -6.19
C LEU A 78 -25.41 0.31 -7.43
N GLY A 79 -26.21 -0.76 -7.39
CA GLY A 79 -27.16 -1.09 -8.45
C GLY A 79 -28.15 0.04 -8.70
N LYS A 80 -28.75 0.61 -7.64
CA LYS A 80 -29.62 1.79 -7.75
C LYS A 80 -28.89 3.01 -8.31
N ARG A 81 -27.68 3.29 -7.82
CA ARG A 81 -26.87 4.45 -8.24
C ARG A 81 -26.48 4.37 -9.72
N TYR A 82 -26.08 3.19 -10.18
CA TYR A 82 -25.62 2.95 -11.54
C TYR A 82 -26.73 2.52 -12.49
N LYS A 83 -27.96 2.34 -11.99
CA LYS A 83 -29.10 1.76 -12.73
C LYS A 83 -28.76 0.39 -13.32
N LEU A 84 -28.05 -0.43 -12.53
CA LEU A 84 -27.65 -1.79 -12.84
C LEU A 84 -28.37 -2.77 -11.90
N ASP A 85 -28.46 -4.03 -12.32
CA ASP A 85 -28.95 -5.09 -11.46
C ASP A 85 -27.94 -5.31 -10.30
N PRO A 86 -28.38 -5.28 -9.02
CA PRO A 86 -27.52 -5.56 -7.87
C PRO A 86 -26.82 -6.94 -7.92
N SER A 87 -27.38 -7.90 -8.65
CA SER A 87 -26.80 -9.22 -8.87
C SER A 87 -25.75 -9.24 -9.99
N ASP A 88 -25.68 -8.19 -10.82
CA ASP A 88 -24.63 -8.03 -11.82
C ASP A 88 -23.37 -7.42 -11.20
N HIS A 89 -22.69 -8.24 -10.40
CA HIS A 89 -21.44 -7.87 -9.74
C HIS A 89 -20.35 -7.46 -10.72
N LEU A 90 -20.36 -7.98 -11.96
CA LEU A 90 -19.37 -7.65 -12.97
C LEU A 90 -19.59 -6.22 -13.49
N ALA A 91 -20.82 -5.89 -13.92
CA ALA A 91 -21.14 -4.55 -14.39
C ALA A 91 -20.94 -3.49 -13.30
N ILE A 92 -21.32 -3.80 -12.05
CA ILE A 92 -21.07 -2.92 -10.90
C ILE A 92 -19.56 -2.69 -10.71
N LYS A 93 -18.75 -3.75 -10.76
CA LYS A 93 -17.29 -3.65 -10.62
C LYS A 93 -16.67 -2.81 -11.75
N GLU A 94 -17.10 -2.98 -12.98
CA GLU A 94 -16.63 -2.18 -14.11
C GLU A 94 -16.98 -0.70 -13.94
N ARG A 95 -18.20 -0.41 -13.49
CA ARG A 95 -18.65 0.96 -13.24
C ARG A 95 -17.92 1.61 -12.06
N VAL A 96 -17.61 0.86 -11.00
CA VAL A 96 -16.76 1.30 -9.89
C VAL A 96 -15.34 1.59 -10.39
N ASN A 97 -14.77 0.72 -11.22
CA ASN A 97 -13.44 0.94 -11.79
C ASN A 97 -13.39 2.22 -12.63
N ALA A 98 -14.40 2.47 -13.47
CA ALA A 98 -14.53 3.72 -14.22
C ALA A 98 -14.60 4.95 -13.29
N GLU A 99 -15.39 4.87 -12.21
CA GLU A 99 -15.47 5.95 -11.21
C GLU A 99 -14.13 6.23 -10.51
N LEU A 100 -13.35 5.19 -10.21
CA LEU A 100 -12.02 5.34 -9.62
C LEU A 100 -11.02 6.00 -10.59
N ILE A 101 -11.12 5.69 -11.88
CA ILE A 101 -10.32 6.35 -12.91
C ILE A 101 -10.69 7.83 -13.00
N GLU A 102 -11.98 8.16 -13.13
CA GLU A 102 -12.48 9.54 -13.14
C GLU A 102 -12.04 10.32 -11.88
N PHE A 103 -12.13 9.69 -10.71
CA PHE A 103 -11.64 10.27 -9.46
C PHE A 103 -10.14 10.58 -9.54
N SER A 104 -9.31 9.65 -10.04
CA SER A 104 -7.86 9.87 -10.14
C SER A 104 -7.49 11.01 -11.09
N GLU A 105 -8.22 11.17 -12.19
CA GLU A 105 -8.04 12.27 -13.14
C GLU A 105 -8.41 13.62 -12.51
N SER A 106 -9.46 13.66 -11.69
CA SER A 106 -9.86 14.87 -10.96
C SER A 106 -8.83 15.35 -9.94
N GLN A 107 -8.10 14.41 -9.31
CA GLN A 107 -7.05 14.74 -8.34
C GLN A 107 -5.73 15.12 -9.01
N SER A 108 -5.50 14.67 -10.25
CA SER A 108 -4.26 14.92 -11.00
C SER A 108 -4.24 16.30 -11.68
N GLN A 109 -5.38 16.99 -11.80
CA GLN A 109 -5.39 18.36 -12.34
C GLN A 109 -4.88 19.36 -11.29
N PRO A 110 -3.81 20.12 -11.58
CA PRO A 110 -3.37 21.18 -10.68
C PRO A 110 -4.48 22.22 -10.60
N LYS A 111 -4.93 22.55 -9.38
CA LYS A 111 -5.80 23.71 -9.12
C LYS A 111 -5.16 24.93 -9.79
N LYS A 112 -5.69 25.37 -10.93
CA LYS A 112 -5.24 26.59 -11.61
C LYS A 112 -5.28 27.73 -10.58
N PRO A 113 -4.21 28.50 -10.38
CA PRO A 113 -4.27 29.65 -9.50
C PRO A 113 -5.27 30.64 -10.09
N THR A 114 -6.38 30.85 -9.39
CA THR A 114 -7.35 31.89 -9.70
C THR A 114 -6.64 33.23 -9.56
N ARG A 115 -6.09 33.76 -10.67
CA ARG A 115 -5.69 35.17 -10.75
C ARG A 115 -6.98 35.99 -10.65
N ARG A 116 -7.41 36.28 -9.42
CA ARG A 116 -8.31 37.40 -9.19
C ARG A 116 -7.55 38.66 -9.58
N ALA A 117 -7.92 39.18 -10.75
CA ALA A 117 -7.53 40.49 -11.22
C ALA A 117 -7.81 41.51 -10.10
N ARG A 118 -6.77 42.22 -9.68
CA ARG A 118 -6.91 43.49 -8.99
C ARG A 118 -7.44 44.48 -10.04
N SER A 119 -8.63 45.00 -9.80
CA SER A 119 -9.10 46.29 -10.32
C SER A 119 -9.31 47.20 -9.13
#